data_AF-A0A517TJU9-F1
#
_entry.id   AF-A0A517TJU9-F1
#
_cell.length_a   1.000
_cell.length_b   1.000
_cell.length_c   1.000
_cell.angle_alpha   90.00
_cell.angle_beta   90.00
_cell.angle_gamma   90.00
#
_symmetry.space_group_name_H-M   'P 1'
#
loop_
_entity.id
_entity.type
_entity.pdbx_description
1 polymer ?
#
loop_
_entity_poly.entity_id
_entity_poly.type
_entity_poly.pdbx_seq_one_letter_code
_entity_poly.pdbx_strand_id
1 'polypeptide(L)'
;MIRQHGNSSADPIERDECLRQIRRDGKKSWKEAIGYHRRSLAETAMSRLKGAFGDRLKNREPRNQATELALRCKILNAFVAIGMPLNIWG
;
A
#
# COMPACT_ATOMS: atom_id res chain seq x y z
N MET A 1 -0.94 18.49 18.53
CA MET A 1 0.31 17.98 17.92
C MET A 1 0.61 18.85 16.71
N ILE A 2 1.72 19.58 16.75
CA ILE A 2 1.93 20.81 15.96
C ILE A 2 2.12 20.47 14.47
N ARG A 3 1.29 21.08 13.61
CA ARG A 3 1.54 21.21 12.15
C ARG A 3 2.79 22.08 11.95
N GLN A 4 3.98 21.48 12.02
CA GLN A 4 5.15 22.14 11.46
C GLN A 4 4.98 22.17 9.94
N HIS A 5 4.90 23.38 9.40
CA HIS A 5 4.92 23.59 7.96
C HIS A 5 6.38 23.42 7.52
N GLY A 6 6.63 22.82 6.34
CA GLY A 6 7.98 22.55 5.81
C GLY A 6 8.84 23.79 5.48
N ASN A 7 8.53 24.91 6.13
CA ASN A 7 9.27 26.16 6.16
C ASN A 7 9.62 26.52 7.62
N SER A 8 10.02 25.52 8.43
CA SER A 8 10.63 25.76 9.74
C SER A 8 12.15 25.78 9.60
N SER A 9 12.82 26.57 10.45
CA SER A 9 14.28 26.66 10.53
C SER A 9 14.92 25.47 11.26
N ALA A 10 14.13 24.44 11.58
CA ALA A 10 14.62 23.20 12.19
C ALA A 10 15.24 22.30 11.12
N ASP A 11 16.03 21.30 11.55
CA ASP A 11 16.63 20.35 10.62
C ASP A 11 15.55 19.71 9.74
N PRO A 12 15.74 19.70 8.40
CA PRO A 12 14.81 19.09 7.48
C PRO A 12 14.55 17.63 7.84
N ILE A 13 13.30 17.29 8.13
CA ILE A 13 12.87 15.89 8.20
C ILE A 13 12.62 15.35 6.78
N GLU A 14 12.75 14.03 6.58
CA GLU A 14 12.57 13.38 5.27
C GLU A 14 11.26 13.78 4.56
N ARG A 15 10.21 14.03 5.34
CA ARG A 15 8.92 14.51 4.84
C ARG A 15 9.03 15.88 4.17
N ASP A 16 9.76 16.81 4.77
CA ASP A 16 9.88 18.17 4.26
C ASP A 16 10.71 18.20 2.99
N GLU A 17 11.72 17.35 2.89
CA GLU A 17 12.51 17.16 1.67
C GLU A 17 11.67 16.57 0.53
N CYS A 18 10.86 15.53 0.81
CA CYS A 18 9.88 15.03 -0.15
C CYS A 18 8.90 16.12 -0.62
N LEU A 19 8.39 16.95 0.30
CA LEU A 19 7.50 18.06 -0.05
C LEU A 19 8.19 19.13 -0.91
N ARG A 20 9.46 19.43 -0.64
CA ARG A 20 10.26 20.36 -1.46
C ARG A 20 10.50 19.78 -2.85
N GLN A 21 10.83 18.50 -2.98
CA GLN A 21 10.96 17.82 -4.27
C GLN A 21 9.65 17.82 -5.06
N ILE A 22 8.53 17.47 -4.42
CA ILE A 22 7.19 17.53 -5.05
C ILE A 22 6.86 18.93 -5.57
N ARG A 23 7.25 19.99 -4.85
CA ARG A 23 7.05 21.38 -5.28
C ARG A 23 7.95 21.79 -6.44
N ARG A 24 9.17 21.26 -6.52
CA ARG A 24 10.13 21.55 -7.61
C ARG A 24 9.77 20.80 -8.89
N ASP A 25 9.56 19.49 -8.77
CA ASP A 25 9.50 18.59 -9.94
C ASP A 25 8.06 18.26 -10.35
N GLY A 26 7.10 18.63 -9.50
CA GLY A 26 5.70 18.26 -9.63
C GLY A 26 5.42 16.84 -9.13
N LYS A 27 4.24 16.66 -8.53
CA LYS A 27 3.84 15.40 -7.87
C LYS A 27 3.91 14.16 -8.77
N LYS A 28 3.60 14.31 -10.07
CA LYS A 28 3.61 13.19 -11.03
C LYS A 28 5.04 12.71 -11.30
N SER A 29 5.91 13.63 -11.70
CA SER A 29 7.34 13.35 -11.97
C SER A 29 8.03 12.80 -10.73
N TRP A 30 7.78 13.41 -9.56
CA TRP A 30 8.32 12.91 -8.29
C TRP A 30 7.90 11.46 -7.99
N LYS A 31 6.61 11.11 -8.19
CA LYS A 31 6.12 9.74 -7.99
C LYS A 31 6.80 8.73 -8.93
N GLU A 32 7.05 9.12 -10.17
CA GLU A 32 7.76 8.28 -11.15
C GLU A 32 9.22 8.10 -10.75
N ALA A 33 9.92 9.18 -10.39
CA ALA A 33 11.32 9.18 -9.99
C ALA A 33 11.61 8.29 -8.77
N ILE A 34 10.74 8.30 -7.76
CA ILE A 34 10.92 7.47 -6.56
C ILE A 34 10.38 6.03 -6.73
N GLY A 35 9.87 5.67 -7.92
CA GLY A 35 9.27 4.35 -8.15
C GLY A 35 7.99 4.11 -7.35
N TYR A 36 7.24 5.17 -7.00
CA TYR A 36 6.03 5.09 -6.16
C TYR A 36 4.96 4.17 -6.76
N HIS A 37 4.98 3.97 -8.09
CA HIS A 37 4.07 3.08 -8.80
C HIS A 37 4.08 1.65 -8.22
N ARG A 38 5.26 1.10 -7.93
CA ARG A 38 5.38 -0.27 -7.39
C ARG A 38 4.77 -0.38 -5.99
N ARG A 39 4.96 0.65 -5.16
CA ARG A 39 4.35 0.73 -3.83
C ARG A 39 2.83 0.80 -3.92
N SER A 40 2.32 1.66 -4.80
CA SER A 40 0.88 1.78 -5.05
C SER A 40 0.27 0.45 -5.47
N LEU A 41 0.91 -0.32 -6.35
CA LEU A 41 0.43 -1.63 -6.77
C LEU A 41 0.38 -2.64 -5.60
N ALA A 42 1.42 -2.66 -4.76
CA ALA A 42 1.45 -3.52 -3.58
C ALA A 42 0.35 -3.14 -2.57
N GLU A 43 0.15 -1.84 -2.31
CA GLU A 43 -0.91 -1.34 -1.44
C GLU A 43 -2.30 -1.73 -1.97
N THR A 44 -2.54 -1.58 -3.27
CA THR A 44 -3.78 -2.03 -3.92
C THR A 44 -3.97 -3.54 -3.81
N ALA A 45 -2.93 -4.34 -4.05
CA ALA A 45 -3.00 -5.79 -3.91
C ALA A 45 -3.33 -6.23 -2.47
N MET A 46 -2.71 -5.58 -1.48
CA MET A 46 -2.98 -5.85 -0.06
C MET A 46 -4.38 -5.40 0.36
N SER A 47 -4.87 -4.27 -0.16
CA SER A 47 -6.25 -3.82 0.06
C SER A 47 -7.25 -4.85 -0.46
N ARG A 48 -7.04 -5.37 -1.68
CA ARG A 48 -7.88 -6.42 -2.27
C ARG A 48 -7.84 -7.72 -1.45
N LEU A 49 -6.65 -8.15 -1.03
CA LEU A 49 -6.49 -9.33 -0.18
C LEU A 49 -7.28 -9.20 1.13
N LYS A 50 -7.17 -8.05 1.81
CA LYS A 50 -7.90 -7.79 3.06
C LYS A 50 -9.40 -7.67 2.85
N GLY A 51 -9.84 -7.03 1.77
CA GLY A 51 -11.26 -6.94 1.42
C GLY A 51 -11.90 -8.30 1.17
N ALA A 52 -11.16 -9.23 0.56
CA ALA A 52 -11.67 -10.58 0.24
C ALA A 52 -11.60 -11.56 1.42
N PHE A 53 -10.54 -11.51 2.25
CA PHE A 53 -10.27 -12.54 3.27
C PHE A 53 -10.22 -12.03 4.71
N GLY A 54 -10.42 -10.73 4.94
CA GLY A 54 -10.24 -10.06 6.22
C GLY A 54 -8.79 -9.65 6.50
N ASP A 55 -8.61 -8.90 7.58
CA ASP A 55 -7.33 -8.32 8.01
C ASP A 55 -6.42 -9.31 8.77
N ARG A 56 -6.93 -10.48 9.14
CA ARG A 56 -6.25 -11.48 9.97
C ARG A 56 -6.06 -12.83 9.26
N LEU A 57 -4.96 -13.50 9.60
CA LEU A 57 -4.73 -14.91 9.28
C LEU A 57 -5.37 -15.78 10.35
N LYS A 58 -5.91 -16.93 9.95
CA LYS A 58 -6.57 -17.87 10.88
C LYS A 58 -5.54 -18.70 11.63
N ASN A 59 -4.45 -19.07 10.95
CA ASN A 59 -3.41 -19.91 11.53
C ASN A 59 -2.49 -19.11 12.46
N ARG A 60 -2.02 -19.76 13.53
CA ARG A 60 -1.11 -19.16 14.51
C ARG A 60 0.36 -19.54 14.29
N GLU A 61 0.61 -20.65 13.60
CA GLU A 61 1.97 -21.11 13.29
C GLU A 61 2.50 -20.43 12.01
N PRO A 62 3.72 -19.87 12.00
CA PRO A 62 4.27 -19.13 10.85
C PRO A 62 4.28 -19.92 9.53
N ARG A 63 4.57 -21.23 9.58
CA ARG A 63 4.54 -22.11 8.40
C ARG A 63 3.15 -22.21 7.79
N ASN A 64 2.14 -22.32 8.64
CA ASN A 64 0.74 -22.43 8.22
C ASN A 64 0.20 -21.07 7.77
N GLN A 65 0.66 -19.97 8.37
CA GLN A 65 0.39 -18.61 7.90
C GLN A 65 0.94 -18.35 6.50
N ALA A 66 2.17 -18.78 6.22
CA ALA A 66 2.76 -18.65 4.88
C ALA A 66 1.95 -19.43 3.84
N THR A 67 1.55 -20.66 4.18
CA THR A 67 0.69 -21.49 3.31
C THR A 67 -0.67 -20.85 3.08
N GLU A 68 -1.31 -20.36 4.15
CA GLU A 68 -2.60 -19.66 4.10
C GLU A 68 -2.51 -18.41 3.21
N LEU A 69 -1.49 -17.59 3.39
CA LEU A 69 -1.27 -16.39 2.57
C LEU A 69 -1.05 -16.77 1.09
N ALA A 70 -0.24 -17.77 0.81
CA ALA A 70 0.01 -18.24 -0.55
C ALA A 70 -1.28 -18.71 -1.24
N LEU A 71 -2.14 -19.44 -0.51
CA LEU A 71 -3.45 -19.86 -1.01
C LEU A 71 -4.37 -18.67 -1.28
N ARG A 72 -4.47 -17.71 -0.34
CA ARG A 72 -5.27 -16.49 -0.51
C ARG A 72 -4.81 -15.69 -1.74
N CYS A 73 -3.50 -15.58 -1.97
CA CYS A 73 -2.95 -14.94 -3.16
C CYS A 73 -3.33 -15.68 -4.46
N LYS A 74 -3.25 -17.02 -4.47
CA LYS A 74 -3.69 -17.82 -5.63
C LYS A 74 -5.17 -17.63 -5.95
N ILE A 75 -6.03 -17.62 -4.93
CA ILE A 75 -7.47 -17.37 -5.08
C ILE A 75 -7.71 -15.95 -5.61
N LEU A 76 -7.00 -14.94 -5.07
CA LEU A 76 -7.13 -13.56 -5.52
C LEU A 76 -6.72 -13.38 -6.98
N ASN A 77 -5.69 -14.09 -7.43
CA ASN A 77 -5.28 -14.12 -8.84
C ASN A 77 -6.35 -14.81 -9.72
N ALA A 78 -7.01 -15.86 -9.23
CA ALA A 78 -8.10 -16.49 -9.95
C ALA A 78 -9.29 -15.52 -10.16
N PHE A 79 -9.62 -14.70 -9.16
CA PHE A 79 -10.65 -13.65 -9.28
C PHE A 79 -10.36 -12.61 -10.36
N VAL A 80 -9.09 -12.39 -10.74
CA VAL A 80 -8.77 -11.50 -11.87
C VAL A 80 -9.30 -12.09 -13.19
N ALA A 81 -9.31 -13.41 -13.33
CA ALA A 81 -9.78 -14.09 -14.54
C ALA A 81 -11.31 -14.24 -14.58
N ILE A 82 -11.95 -14.49 -13.43
CA ILE A 82 -13.38 -14.84 -13.38
C ILE A 82 -14.29 -13.70 -12.89
N GLY A 83 -13.71 -12.56 -12.50
CA GLY A 83 -14.41 -11.44 -11.89
C GLY A 83 -14.18 -11.35 -10.38
N MET A 84 -14.11 -10.12 -9.88
CA MET A 84 -13.90 -9.85 -8.45
C MET A 84 -15.17 -10.10 -7.66
N PRO A 85 -15.10 -10.77 -6.50
CA PRO A 85 -16.25 -10.91 -5.62
C PRO A 85 -16.70 -9.54 -5.12
N LEU A 86 -18.01 -9.31 -5.14
CA LEU A 86 -18.61 -8.11 -4.55
C LEU A 86 -18.43 -8.18 -3.03
N ASN A 87 -17.73 -7.19 -2.49
CA ASN A 87 -17.63 -6.96 -1.06
C ASN A 87 -18.94 -6.37 -0.55
N ILE A 88 -19.80 -7.20 0.05
CA ILE A 88 -21.09 -6.82 0.68
C ILE A 88 -20.94 -6.01 1.99
N TRP A 89 -19.78 -5.41 2.24
CA TRP A 89 -19.54 -4.57 3.42
C TRP A 89 -19.20 -3.16 2.93
N GLY A 90 -20.25 -2.39 2.63
CA GLY A 90 -20.23 -0.95 2.38
C GLY A 90 -21.19 -0.27 3.32
#